data_AF-A0A3C1L7S1-F1
#
_entry.id   AF-A0A3C1L7S1-F1
#
_cell.length_a   1.000
_cell.length_b   1.000
_cell.length_c   1.000
_cell.angle_alpha   90.00
_cell.angle_beta   90.00
_cell.angle_gamma   90.00
#
_symmetry.space_group_name_H-M   'P 1'
#
loop_
_entity.id
_entity.type
_entity.pdbx_description
1 polymer ?
#
loop_
_entity_poly.entity_id
_entity_poly.type
_entity_poly.pdbx_seq_one_letter_code
_entity_poly.pdbx_strand_id
1 'polypeptide(L)'
;MNVLSTEFYATPGRHTDVTGFGLQVSSVEEAVRVVQGLLVYDLAAKDLYGVELTATQAGAVHERDAAALLELARTIDPRPLDQPRNPGERIGGRCNTYTLLTVALLRAAGVPARSRCGFGAHFVQGFYEDHWVAEYWDPEERRWTMVDAQLDDTWQRTIGMNASIPATVGPEQFLTAGHAWQAWRAGQLDADRCGLTSIDEHGAFWIAGNLRLDLAALNKVEMLPWDVWGLGWEPPEQPTSEMLASFDAIAALTVDPDHGLDDLLDRYESDPSFRMNGTVFSVALGEHQQV
;
A
#
# COMPACT_ATOMS: atom_id res chain seq x y z
N MET A 1 2.52 -23.58 7.09
CA MET A 1 3.14 -22.56 7.96
C MET A 1 4.60 -22.51 7.60
N ASN A 2 5.03 -21.46 6.91
CA ASN A 2 6.43 -21.25 6.58
C ASN A 2 7.00 -20.25 7.60
N VAL A 3 7.65 -20.76 8.65
CA VAL A 3 8.25 -19.94 9.74
C VAL A 3 9.14 -18.82 9.17
N LEU A 4 9.77 -19.08 8.02
CA LEU A 4 10.60 -18.14 7.28
C LEU A 4 9.84 -16.88 6.83
N SER A 5 8.55 -16.98 6.46
CA SER A 5 7.76 -15.82 6.01
C SER A 5 7.45 -14.86 7.14
N THR A 6 6.99 -15.38 8.27
CA THR A 6 6.72 -14.53 9.45
C THR A 6 7.99 -13.89 9.99
N GLU A 7 9.11 -14.60 10.00
CA GLU A 7 10.41 -14.03 10.42
C GLU A 7 10.90 -12.96 9.44
N PHE A 8 10.78 -13.21 8.13
CA PHE A 8 11.11 -12.23 7.10
C PHE A 8 10.31 -10.96 7.31
N TYR A 9 8.99 -11.03 7.38
CA TYR A 9 8.12 -9.85 7.47
C TYR A 9 8.07 -9.17 8.85
N ALA A 10 8.73 -9.71 9.87
CA ALA A 10 8.81 -9.10 11.21
C ALA A 10 9.89 -8.01 11.35
N THR A 11 10.76 -7.86 10.35
CA THR A 11 11.88 -6.89 10.40
C THR A 11 11.67 -5.74 9.42
N PRO A 12 12.22 -4.54 9.68
CA PRO A 12 12.14 -3.42 8.75
C PRO A 12 12.61 -3.75 7.33
N GLY A 13 12.02 -3.05 6.37
CA GLY A 13 12.39 -2.99 4.96
C GLY A 13 13.16 -1.72 4.64
N ARG A 14 13.34 -1.46 3.33
CA ARG A 14 14.08 -0.29 2.84
C ARG A 14 13.52 1.04 3.33
N HIS A 15 12.19 1.14 3.39
CA HIS A 15 11.46 2.38 3.67
C HIS A 15 10.65 2.33 4.97
N THR A 16 10.85 1.29 5.78
CA THR A 16 10.01 1.00 6.96
C THR A 16 10.79 0.93 8.27
N ASP A 17 12.06 1.38 8.29
CA ASP A 17 12.83 1.46 9.53
C ASP A 17 12.48 2.73 10.31
N VAL A 18 11.63 2.56 11.33
CA VAL A 18 11.24 3.61 12.27
C VAL A 18 11.72 3.32 13.69
N THR A 19 12.67 2.39 13.86
CA THR A 19 13.15 1.96 15.19
C THR A 19 13.79 3.12 15.98
N GLY A 20 14.40 4.08 15.29
CA GLY A 20 15.00 5.28 15.89
C GLY A 20 14.02 6.24 16.58
N PHE A 21 12.71 6.12 16.34
CA PHE A 21 11.69 6.98 16.95
C PHE A 21 11.25 6.50 18.34
N GLY A 22 11.60 5.27 18.71
CA GLY A 22 11.21 4.70 20.01
C GLY A 22 9.71 4.56 20.22
N LEU A 23 8.90 4.58 19.16
CA LEU A 23 7.47 4.29 19.24
C LEU A 23 7.26 2.82 19.61
N GLN A 24 6.45 2.58 20.62
CA GLN A 24 6.11 1.24 21.09
C GLN A 24 4.61 1.05 20.90
N VAL A 25 4.23 0.22 19.92
CA VAL A 25 2.84 -0.17 19.71
C VAL A 25 2.65 -1.59 20.24
N SER A 26 1.60 -1.81 21.01
CA SER A 26 1.28 -3.08 21.67
C SER A 26 0.24 -3.91 20.93
N SER A 27 -0.41 -3.33 19.92
CA SER A 27 -1.45 -3.97 19.12
C SER A 27 -1.56 -3.34 17.72
N VAL A 28 -2.23 -4.05 16.80
CA VAL A 28 -2.56 -3.51 15.47
C VAL A 28 -3.50 -2.31 15.58
N GLU A 29 -4.45 -2.33 16.51
CA GLU A 29 -5.35 -1.21 16.77
C GLU A 29 -4.56 0.05 17.18
N GLU A 30 -3.59 -0.08 18.08
CA GLU A 30 -2.75 1.03 18.50
C GLU A 30 -1.94 1.59 17.34
N ALA A 31 -1.31 0.72 16.52
CA ALA A 31 -0.58 1.15 15.34
C ALA A 31 -1.47 1.94 14.37
N VAL A 32 -2.67 1.43 14.06
CA VAL A 32 -3.63 2.12 13.18
C VAL A 32 -4.10 3.44 13.78
N ARG A 33 -4.37 3.51 15.09
CA ARG A 33 -4.76 4.76 15.77
C ARG A 33 -3.66 5.81 15.71
N VAL A 34 -2.40 5.42 15.90
CA VAL A 34 -1.25 6.33 15.73
C VAL A 34 -1.24 6.87 14.31
N VAL A 35 -1.28 6.00 13.30
CA VAL A 35 -1.26 6.39 11.88
C VAL A 35 -2.42 7.33 11.53
N GLN A 36 -3.65 7.00 11.95
CA GLN A 36 -4.83 7.86 11.73
C GLN A 36 -4.72 9.20 12.47
N GLY A 37 -4.00 9.25 13.58
CA GLY A 37 -3.69 10.48 14.32
C GLY A 37 -2.60 11.34 13.68
N LEU A 38 -1.76 10.77 12.79
CA LEU A 38 -0.68 11.46 12.07
C LEU A 38 -1.09 11.92 10.67
N LEU A 39 -1.98 11.19 10.02
CA LEU A 39 -2.30 11.36 8.60
C LEU A 39 -3.71 11.90 8.38
N VAL A 40 -3.85 12.65 7.29
CA VAL A 40 -5.14 12.98 6.67
C VAL A 40 -5.04 12.70 5.17
N TYR A 41 -6.06 12.08 4.60
CA TYR A 41 -6.07 11.77 3.16
C TYR A 41 -6.11 13.08 2.36
N ASP A 42 -5.06 13.36 1.59
CA ASP A 42 -4.79 14.71 1.03
C ASP A 42 -5.95 15.23 0.18
N LEU A 43 -6.47 14.41 -0.75
CA LEU A 43 -7.57 14.80 -1.63
C LEU A 43 -8.91 14.94 -0.92
N ALA A 44 -9.05 14.35 0.26
CA ALA A 44 -10.28 14.37 1.05
C ALA A 44 -10.20 15.34 2.25
N ALA A 45 -9.03 15.95 2.49
CA ALA A 45 -8.77 16.79 3.66
C ALA A 45 -9.77 17.94 3.79
N LYS A 46 -10.08 18.60 2.66
CA LYS A 46 -11.03 19.71 2.65
C LYS A 46 -12.47 19.25 2.83
N ASP A 47 -12.90 18.28 2.03
CA ASP A 47 -14.32 17.91 1.94
C ASP A 47 -14.78 17.02 3.10
N LEU A 48 -13.92 16.13 3.61
CA LEU A 48 -14.25 15.23 4.71
C LEU A 48 -13.80 15.74 6.08
N TYR A 49 -12.73 16.53 6.15
CA TYR A 49 -12.13 16.97 7.42
C TYR A 49 -12.14 18.49 7.63
N GLY A 50 -12.58 19.28 6.64
CA GLY A 50 -12.69 20.74 6.75
C GLY A 50 -11.33 21.45 6.84
N VAL A 51 -10.26 20.85 6.29
CA VAL A 51 -8.89 21.35 6.40
C VAL A 51 -8.28 21.60 5.02
N GLU A 52 -7.64 22.75 4.87
CA GLU A 52 -6.74 23.02 3.74
C GLU A 52 -5.30 22.79 4.20
N LEU A 53 -4.62 21.84 3.54
CA LEU A 53 -3.23 21.51 3.87
C LEU A 53 -2.28 22.59 3.35
N THR A 54 -1.24 22.90 4.14
CA THR A 54 -0.10 23.68 3.63
C THR A 54 0.64 22.88 2.56
N ALA A 55 1.44 23.56 1.72
CA ALA A 55 2.25 22.89 0.70
C ALA A 55 3.18 21.81 1.29
N THR A 56 3.73 22.07 2.48
CA THR A 56 4.56 21.11 3.21
C THR A 56 3.78 19.87 3.64
N GLN A 57 2.56 20.04 4.19
CA GLN A 57 1.71 18.92 4.58
C GLN A 57 1.25 18.12 3.36
N ALA A 58 0.81 18.79 2.29
CA ALA A 58 0.34 18.15 1.07
C ALA A 58 1.46 17.42 0.32
N GLY A 59 2.67 18.00 0.29
CA GLY A 59 3.84 17.40 -0.38
C GLY A 59 4.35 16.10 0.24
N ALA A 60 3.92 15.78 1.47
CA ALA A 60 4.27 14.54 2.17
C ALA A 60 3.90 13.27 1.39
N VAL A 61 2.88 13.34 0.51
CA VAL A 61 2.48 12.20 -0.32
C VAL A 61 3.60 11.69 -1.24
N HIS A 62 4.59 12.53 -1.54
CA HIS A 62 5.75 12.18 -2.37
C HIS A 62 6.94 11.59 -1.59
N GLU A 63 6.81 11.43 -0.28
CA GLU A 63 7.84 10.79 0.55
C GLU A 63 7.65 9.28 0.57
N ARG A 64 8.73 8.53 0.33
CA ARG A 64 8.76 7.06 0.36
C ARG A 64 9.14 6.55 1.72
N ASP A 65 9.97 7.29 2.45
CA ASP A 65 10.59 6.84 3.68
C ASP A 65 9.72 7.13 4.91
N ALA A 66 9.40 6.08 5.66
CA ALA A 66 8.58 6.20 6.87
C ALA A 66 9.23 7.08 7.94
N ALA A 67 10.55 7.05 8.10
CA ALA A 67 11.24 7.89 9.07
C ALA A 67 11.14 9.37 8.68
N ALA A 68 11.32 9.70 7.40
CA ALA A 68 11.13 11.07 6.90
C ALA A 68 9.69 11.57 7.11
N LEU A 69 8.68 10.72 6.88
CA LEU A 69 7.28 11.05 7.19
C LEU A 69 7.05 11.31 8.68
N LEU A 70 7.63 10.51 9.57
CA LEU A 70 7.51 10.72 11.02
C LEU A 70 8.23 12.00 11.49
N GLU A 71 9.40 12.33 10.94
CA GLU A 71 10.07 13.61 11.22
C GLU A 71 9.27 14.80 10.69
N LEU A 72 8.64 14.66 9.52
CA LEU A 72 7.74 15.69 9.00
C LEU A 72 6.54 15.90 9.93
N ALA A 73 5.92 14.82 10.43
CA ALA A 73 4.84 14.90 11.40
C ALA A 73 5.26 15.62 12.71
N ARG A 74 6.49 15.40 13.19
CA ARG A 74 7.07 16.13 14.34
C ARG A 74 7.35 17.60 14.04
N THR A 75 7.72 17.91 12.80
CA THR A 75 7.97 19.29 12.34
C THR A 75 6.68 20.08 12.28
N ILE A 76 5.60 19.48 11.79
CA ILE A 76 4.26 20.09 11.77
C ILE A 76 3.71 20.25 13.19
N ASP A 77 3.86 19.22 14.03
CA ASP A 77 3.45 19.25 15.43
C ASP A 77 4.42 18.46 16.33
N PRO A 78 5.15 19.15 17.24
CA PRO A 78 6.22 18.56 18.04
C PRO A 78 5.74 17.69 19.20
N ARG A 79 4.41 17.56 19.41
CA ARG A 79 3.88 16.59 20.38
C ARG A 79 4.35 15.16 20.03
N PRO A 80 4.47 14.26 21.02
CA PRO A 80 4.78 12.86 20.79
C PRO A 80 3.93 12.23 19.66
N LEU A 81 4.55 11.38 18.84
CA LEU A 81 3.91 10.83 17.63
C LEU A 81 2.71 9.92 17.94
N ASP A 82 2.67 9.33 19.14
CA ASP A 82 1.57 8.53 19.66
C ASP A 82 0.37 9.36 20.14
N GLN A 83 0.51 10.69 20.23
CA GLN A 83 -0.60 11.58 20.57
C GLN A 83 -1.42 11.92 19.32
N PRO A 84 -2.75 11.72 19.34
CA PRO A 84 -3.60 12.06 18.22
C PRO A 84 -3.60 13.57 17.99
N ARG A 85 -3.57 13.96 16.71
CA ARG A 85 -3.59 15.36 16.27
C ARG A 85 -4.95 15.71 15.67
N ASN A 86 -5.35 16.97 15.73
CA ASN A 86 -6.49 17.43 14.94
C ASN A 86 -6.13 17.36 13.45
N PRO A 87 -7.09 17.18 12.52
CA PRO A 87 -6.77 17.04 11.10
C PRO A 87 -5.89 18.16 10.52
N GLY A 88 -6.00 19.39 11.02
CA GLY A 88 -5.18 20.54 10.59
C GLY A 88 -3.70 20.47 11.00
N GLU A 89 -3.37 19.60 11.95
CA GLU A 89 -2.03 19.40 12.52
C GLU A 89 -1.37 18.12 11.95
N ARG A 90 -2.03 17.43 11.01
CA ARG A 90 -1.56 16.18 10.39
C ARG A 90 -0.82 16.44 9.08
N ILE A 91 -0.09 15.45 8.59
CA ILE A 91 0.50 15.49 7.24
C ILE A 91 -0.44 14.81 6.24
N GLY A 92 -0.34 15.21 4.98
CA GLY A 92 -1.06 14.56 3.89
C GLY A 92 -0.55 13.13 3.66
N GLY A 93 -1.46 12.22 3.36
CA GLY A 93 -1.11 10.86 2.97
C GLY A 93 -2.12 10.29 1.98
N ARG A 94 -1.77 9.20 1.31
CA ARG A 94 -2.70 8.35 0.55
C ARG A 94 -2.70 6.93 1.09
N CYS A 95 -3.54 6.06 0.53
CA CYS A 95 -3.67 4.67 0.95
C CYS A 95 -2.33 3.96 1.19
N ASN A 96 -1.33 4.21 0.33
CA ASN A 96 0.02 3.66 0.47
C ASN A 96 0.77 4.25 1.70
N THR A 97 0.60 5.53 2.03
CA THR A 97 1.21 6.17 3.20
C THR A 97 0.64 5.59 4.50
N TYR A 98 -0.69 5.41 4.57
CA TYR A 98 -1.36 4.76 5.69
C TYR A 98 -0.85 3.32 5.88
N THR A 99 -0.73 2.59 4.77
CA THR A 99 -0.21 1.21 4.75
C THR A 99 1.25 1.16 5.19
N LEU A 100 2.12 2.00 4.62
CA LEU A 100 3.55 2.09 4.91
C LEU A 100 3.82 2.33 6.39
N LEU A 101 3.21 3.37 6.99
CA LEU A 101 3.43 3.68 8.40
C LEU A 101 2.87 2.60 9.31
N THR A 102 1.73 1.98 8.96
CA THR A 102 1.18 0.86 9.74
C THR A 102 2.16 -0.33 9.74
N VAL A 103 2.65 -0.72 8.56
CA VAL A 103 3.62 -1.81 8.41
C VAL A 103 4.94 -1.49 9.12
N ALA A 104 5.43 -0.25 9.04
CA ALA A 104 6.64 0.18 9.73
C ALA A 104 6.52 0.06 11.26
N LEU A 105 5.41 0.54 11.84
CA LEU A 105 5.16 0.46 13.28
C LEU A 105 5.02 -1.00 13.75
N LEU A 106 4.31 -1.84 12.99
CA LEU A 106 4.15 -3.26 13.31
C LEU A 106 5.50 -4.00 13.28
N ARG A 107 6.31 -3.78 12.23
CA ARG A 107 7.66 -4.35 12.12
C ARG A 107 8.58 -3.88 13.24
N ALA A 108 8.52 -2.60 13.62
CA ALA A 108 9.28 -2.07 14.76
C ALA A 108 8.88 -2.73 16.09
N ALA A 109 7.64 -3.18 16.22
CA ALA A 109 7.14 -3.97 17.36
C ALA A 109 7.38 -5.49 17.21
N GLY A 110 8.03 -5.95 16.13
CA GLY A 110 8.28 -7.36 15.86
C GLY A 110 7.05 -8.15 15.39
N VAL A 111 5.96 -7.47 15.02
CA VAL A 111 4.77 -8.10 14.41
C VAL A 111 5.03 -8.29 12.92
N PRO A 112 4.94 -9.52 12.37
CA PRO A 112 5.07 -9.74 10.94
C PRO A 112 4.01 -8.96 10.17
N ALA A 113 4.45 -8.08 9.26
CA ALA A 113 3.56 -7.25 8.46
C ALA A 113 4.13 -6.99 7.06
N ARG A 114 3.25 -6.88 6.07
CA ARG A 114 3.58 -6.57 4.68
C ARG A 114 2.53 -5.65 4.06
N SER A 115 2.98 -4.77 3.17
CA SER A 115 2.10 -3.93 2.38
C SER A 115 1.54 -4.74 1.22
N ARG A 116 0.24 -4.56 0.92
CA ARG A 116 -0.42 -5.17 -0.23
C ARG A 116 -1.00 -4.10 -1.14
N CYS A 117 -0.72 -4.22 -2.43
CA CYS A 117 -1.23 -3.36 -3.48
C CYS A 117 -2.29 -4.13 -4.30
N GLY A 118 -3.36 -3.44 -4.68
CA GLY A 118 -4.51 -4.06 -5.32
C GLY A 118 -5.67 -3.09 -5.39
N PHE A 119 -6.87 -3.57 -5.06
CA PHE A 119 -8.08 -2.82 -5.31
C PHE A 119 -9.15 -2.96 -4.23
N GLY A 120 -9.65 -1.83 -3.74
CA GLY A 120 -10.77 -1.74 -2.81
C GLY A 120 -12.12 -1.79 -3.53
N ALA A 121 -12.95 -2.78 -3.20
CA ALA A 121 -14.30 -2.95 -3.76
C ALA A 121 -15.40 -2.20 -2.97
N HIS A 122 -15.01 -1.47 -1.92
CA HIS A 122 -15.93 -0.86 -0.95
C HIS A 122 -16.07 0.66 -1.08
N PHE A 123 -15.32 1.29 -1.98
CA PHE A 123 -15.36 2.74 -2.19
C PHE A 123 -16.42 3.16 -3.22
N VAL A 124 -16.46 2.49 -4.37
CA VAL A 124 -17.37 2.81 -5.47
C VAL A 124 -18.09 1.54 -5.92
N GLN A 125 -19.41 1.55 -5.84
CA GLN A 125 -20.22 0.39 -6.19
C GLN A 125 -19.96 -0.04 -7.64
N GLY A 126 -19.56 -1.30 -7.81
CA GLY A 126 -19.29 -1.88 -9.12
C GLY A 126 -17.87 -1.64 -9.63
N PHE A 127 -17.04 -0.88 -8.93
CA PHE A 127 -15.64 -0.65 -9.27
C PHE A 127 -14.70 -1.22 -8.22
N TYR A 128 -13.46 -1.39 -8.62
CA TYR A 128 -12.32 -1.84 -7.82
C TYR A 128 -11.31 -0.69 -7.85
N GLU A 129 -11.35 0.18 -6.84
CA GLU A 129 -10.50 1.37 -6.74
C GLU A 129 -9.07 0.98 -6.38
N ASP A 130 -8.06 1.49 -7.09
CA ASP A 130 -6.63 1.33 -6.75
C ASP A 130 -6.41 1.66 -5.27
N HIS A 131 -5.87 0.69 -4.54
CA HIS A 131 -5.78 0.79 -3.10
C HIS A 131 -4.66 -0.04 -2.51
N TRP A 132 -4.29 0.34 -1.29
CA TRP A 132 -3.25 -0.31 -0.51
C TRP A 132 -3.75 -0.63 0.88
N VAL A 133 -3.37 -1.80 1.39
CA VAL A 133 -3.70 -2.25 2.75
C VAL A 133 -2.48 -2.87 3.43
N ALA A 134 -2.47 -2.85 4.76
CA ALA A 134 -1.48 -3.57 5.54
C ALA A 134 -2.00 -4.99 5.81
N GLU A 135 -1.16 -6.00 5.61
CA GLU A 135 -1.46 -7.39 5.95
C GLU A 135 -0.53 -7.82 7.07
N TYR A 136 -1.08 -8.23 8.21
CA TYR A 136 -0.32 -8.64 9.40
C TYR A 136 -0.60 -10.09 9.76
N TRP A 137 0.36 -10.74 10.42
CA TRP A 137 0.17 -12.09 10.94
C TRP A 137 -0.60 -12.03 12.26
N ASP A 138 -1.80 -12.58 12.27
CA ASP A 138 -2.62 -12.75 13.46
C ASP A 138 -2.20 -14.03 14.19
N PRO A 139 -1.59 -13.94 15.39
CA PRO A 139 -1.14 -15.11 16.12
C PRO A 139 -2.28 -15.92 16.75
N GLU A 140 -3.42 -15.29 17.03
CA GLU A 140 -4.59 -15.94 17.64
C GLU A 140 -5.31 -16.80 16.59
N GLU A 141 -5.57 -16.21 15.43
CA GLU A 141 -6.23 -16.86 14.30
C GLU A 141 -5.27 -17.69 13.43
N ARG A 142 -3.95 -17.54 13.66
CA ARG A 142 -2.86 -18.20 12.92
C ARG A 142 -2.99 -18.03 11.41
N ARG A 143 -3.28 -16.81 10.98
CA ARG A 143 -3.46 -16.43 9.57
C ARG A 143 -3.04 -15.00 9.32
N TRP A 144 -2.80 -14.67 8.05
CA TRP A 144 -2.69 -13.29 7.63
C TRP A 144 -4.06 -12.61 7.61
N THR A 145 -4.09 -11.38 8.11
CA THR A 145 -5.28 -10.53 8.17
C THR A 145 -4.94 -9.17 7.56
N MET A 146 -5.78 -8.72 6.62
CA MET A 146 -5.64 -7.40 6.01
C MET A 146 -6.43 -6.36 6.79
N VAL A 147 -5.81 -5.21 7.02
CA VAL A 147 -6.42 -4.04 7.63
C VAL A 147 -6.22 -2.82 6.76
N ASP A 148 -7.28 -2.04 6.62
CA ASP A 148 -7.25 -0.75 5.95
C ASP A 148 -7.15 0.36 7.00
N ALA A 149 -5.95 0.92 7.15
CA ALA A 149 -5.68 1.98 8.10
C ALA A 149 -6.26 3.34 7.66
N GLN A 150 -6.65 3.52 6.40
CA GLN A 150 -7.29 4.74 5.91
C GLN A 150 -8.72 4.87 6.45
N LEU A 151 -9.41 3.77 6.72
CA LEU A 151 -10.83 3.74 7.12
C LEU A 151 -11.04 4.12 8.60
N ASP A 152 -10.76 5.38 8.94
CA ASP A 152 -11.21 5.99 10.20
C ASP A 152 -12.73 6.17 10.26
N ASP A 153 -13.25 6.64 11.41
CA ASP A 153 -14.68 6.85 11.61
C ASP A 153 -15.33 7.81 10.58
N THR A 154 -14.56 8.74 10.01
CA THR A 154 -15.06 9.68 9.01
C THR A 154 -15.15 9.02 7.64
N TRP A 155 -14.13 8.28 7.24
CA TRP A 155 -14.14 7.50 6.01
C TRP A 155 -15.24 6.45 6.02
N GLN A 156 -15.35 5.66 7.09
CA GLN A 156 -16.38 4.63 7.20
C GLN A 156 -17.79 5.19 7.08
N ARG A 157 -18.09 6.32 7.75
CA ARG A 157 -19.38 7.03 7.59
C ARG A 157 -19.61 7.51 6.15
N THR A 158 -18.56 7.99 5.48
CA THR A 158 -18.63 8.51 4.11
C THR A 158 -19.01 7.41 3.11
N ILE A 159 -18.44 6.20 3.27
CA ILE A 159 -18.69 5.06 2.38
C ILE A 159 -19.82 4.14 2.87
N GLY A 160 -20.48 4.49 3.99
CA GLY A 160 -21.54 3.66 4.58
C GLY A 160 -21.06 2.32 5.15
N MET A 161 -19.77 2.22 5.50
CA MET A 161 -19.19 1.05 6.16
C MET A 161 -19.36 1.15 7.69
N ASN A 162 -19.52 0.00 8.35
CA ASN A 162 -19.53 -0.10 9.81
C ASN A 162 -18.62 -1.27 10.23
N ALA A 163 -17.32 -1.01 10.31
CA ALA A 163 -16.29 -1.92 10.74
C ALA A 163 -15.71 -1.49 12.10
N SER A 164 -15.10 -2.43 12.82
CA SER A 164 -14.28 -2.07 13.99
C SER A 164 -13.02 -1.33 13.54
N ILE A 165 -12.33 -0.65 14.46
CA ILE A 165 -10.98 -0.12 14.21
C ILE A 165 -9.98 -1.09 14.85
N PRO A 166 -9.01 -1.63 14.10
CA PRO A 166 -8.73 -1.39 12.68
C PRO A 166 -9.78 -2.05 11.77
N ALA A 167 -10.07 -1.45 10.61
CA ALA A 167 -11.03 -1.99 9.65
C ALA A 167 -10.41 -3.20 8.94
N THR A 168 -10.77 -4.41 9.39
CA THR A 168 -10.38 -5.64 8.69
C THR A 168 -11.12 -5.75 7.37
N VAL A 169 -10.38 -6.02 6.29
CA VAL A 169 -10.94 -6.24 4.96
C VAL A 169 -10.71 -7.67 4.49
N GLY A 170 -11.78 -8.30 3.99
CA GLY A 170 -11.73 -9.63 3.40
C GLY A 170 -11.58 -9.62 1.87
N PRO A 171 -11.50 -10.81 1.23
CA PRO A 171 -11.39 -10.93 -0.23
C PRO A 171 -12.55 -10.30 -1.02
N GLU A 172 -13.72 -10.12 -0.41
CA GLU A 172 -14.86 -9.42 -1.02
C GLU A 172 -14.70 -7.89 -1.00
N GLN A 173 -13.86 -7.36 -0.11
CA GLN A 173 -13.66 -5.92 0.10
C GLN A 173 -12.35 -5.42 -0.49
N PHE A 174 -11.34 -6.29 -0.59
CA PHE A 174 -10.03 -5.98 -1.17
C PHE A 174 -9.53 -7.14 -2.04
N LEU A 175 -9.21 -6.82 -3.29
CA LEU A 175 -8.68 -7.75 -4.28
C LEU A 175 -7.21 -7.42 -4.53
N THR A 176 -6.28 -8.29 -4.11
CA THR A 176 -4.85 -8.05 -4.35
C THR A 176 -4.54 -8.06 -5.85
N ALA A 177 -3.50 -7.35 -6.28
CA ALA A 177 -3.17 -7.21 -7.70
C ALA A 177 -2.95 -8.56 -8.41
N GLY A 178 -2.31 -9.53 -7.75
CA GLY A 178 -2.14 -10.89 -8.28
C GLY A 178 -3.47 -11.61 -8.53
N HIS A 179 -4.43 -11.51 -7.60
CA HIS A 179 -5.76 -12.10 -7.78
C HIS A 179 -6.55 -11.39 -8.88
N ALA A 180 -6.47 -10.05 -8.95
CA ALA A 180 -7.08 -9.27 -10.02
C ALA A 180 -6.55 -9.69 -11.40
N TRP A 181 -5.22 -9.85 -11.52
CA TRP A 181 -4.59 -10.31 -12.75
C TRP A 181 -5.10 -11.70 -13.15
N GLN A 182 -5.04 -12.68 -12.26
CA GLN A 182 -5.50 -14.04 -12.56
C GLN A 182 -6.99 -14.10 -12.94
N ALA A 183 -7.84 -13.35 -12.23
CA ALA A 183 -9.27 -13.29 -12.51
C ALA A 183 -9.54 -12.65 -13.89
N TRP A 184 -8.81 -11.58 -14.25
CA TRP A 184 -8.91 -10.98 -15.59
C TRP A 184 -8.46 -11.96 -16.68
N ARG A 185 -7.30 -12.61 -16.50
CA ARG A 185 -6.78 -13.61 -17.45
C ARG A 185 -7.74 -14.79 -17.64
N ALA A 186 -8.50 -15.14 -16.61
CA ALA A 186 -9.53 -16.18 -16.65
C ALA A 186 -10.89 -15.72 -17.20
N GLY A 187 -11.06 -14.43 -17.54
CA GLY A 187 -12.33 -13.86 -18.00
C GLY A 187 -13.40 -13.73 -16.90
N GLN A 188 -12.98 -13.74 -15.63
CA GLN A 188 -13.85 -13.66 -14.46
C GLN A 188 -13.95 -12.23 -13.90
N LEU A 189 -13.01 -11.36 -14.29
CA LEU A 189 -12.96 -9.96 -13.93
C LEU A 189 -12.89 -9.12 -15.20
N ASP A 190 -13.77 -8.12 -15.30
CA ASP A 190 -13.69 -7.07 -16.30
C ASP A 190 -12.68 -6.03 -15.83
N ALA A 191 -11.57 -5.89 -16.56
CA ALA A 191 -10.47 -5.03 -16.15
C ALA A 191 -10.81 -3.54 -16.24
N ASP A 192 -11.82 -3.15 -17.03
CA ASP A 192 -12.27 -1.75 -17.10
C ASP A 192 -12.94 -1.29 -15.80
N ARG A 193 -13.15 -2.21 -14.86
CA ARG A 193 -13.65 -1.89 -13.51
C ARG A 193 -12.52 -1.71 -12.49
N CYS A 194 -11.26 -1.89 -12.88
CA CYS A 194 -10.09 -1.84 -11.99
C CYS A 194 -9.21 -0.63 -12.32
N GLY A 195 -9.13 0.32 -11.40
CA GLY A 195 -8.41 1.59 -11.64
C GLY A 195 -8.77 2.68 -10.64
N LEU A 196 -8.65 3.94 -11.05
CA LEU A 196 -9.09 5.11 -10.28
C LEU A 196 -10.22 5.82 -11.02
N THR A 197 -11.45 5.70 -10.53
CA THR A 197 -12.62 6.32 -11.19
C THR A 197 -12.56 7.84 -11.19
N SER A 198 -11.92 8.43 -10.18
CA SER A 198 -11.74 9.88 -10.06
C SER A 198 -10.97 10.54 -11.22
N ILE A 199 -10.18 9.78 -11.96
CA ILE A 199 -9.39 10.25 -13.10
C ILE A 199 -9.69 9.47 -14.39
N ASP A 200 -10.68 8.58 -14.37
CA ASP A 200 -11.08 7.73 -15.51
C ASP A 200 -9.92 6.89 -16.08
N GLU A 201 -9.03 6.41 -15.20
CA GLU A 201 -7.91 5.54 -15.57
C GLU A 201 -8.15 4.14 -15.02
N HIS A 202 -8.35 3.17 -15.91
CA HIS A 202 -8.68 1.79 -15.55
C HIS A 202 -8.29 0.82 -16.66
N GLY A 203 -8.15 -0.46 -16.31
CA GLY A 203 -7.90 -1.51 -17.29
C GLY A 203 -6.79 -2.47 -16.89
N ALA A 204 -6.51 -3.41 -17.78
CA ALA A 204 -5.54 -4.48 -17.51
C ALA A 204 -4.10 -3.95 -17.36
N PHE A 205 -3.75 -2.85 -18.02
CA PHE A 205 -2.46 -2.18 -17.83
C PHE A 205 -2.31 -1.63 -16.41
N TRP A 206 -3.41 -1.16 -15.81
CA TRP A 206 -3.45 -0.65 -14.44
C TRP A 206 -3.27 -1.78 -13.42
N ILE A 207 -3.90 -2.94 -13.67
CA ILE A 207 -3.66 -4.17 -12.90
C ILE A 207 -2.19 -4.59 -13.00
N ALA A 208 -1.57 -4.51 -14.18
CA ALA A 208 -0.16 -4.83 -14.37
C ALA A 208 0.76 -3.91 -13.53
N GLY A 209 0.47 -2.61 -13.51
CA GLY A 209 1.21 -1.63 -12.70
C GLY A 209 1.09 -1.91 -11.19
N ASN A 210 -0.13 -2.17 -10.72
CA ASN A 210 -0.40 -2.57 -9.34
C ASN A 210 0.31 -3.88 -8.98
N LEU A 211 0.37 -4.84 -9.91
CA LEU A 211 1.05 -6.12 -9.70
C LEU A 211 2.57 -5.95 -9.57
N ARG A 212 3.19 -5.04 -10.34
CA ARG A 212 4.60 -4.66 -10.15
C ARG A 212 4.83 -4.06 -8.75
N LEU A 213 3.93 -3.18 -8.31
CA LEU A 213 3.99 -2.54 -7.00
C LEU A 213 3.80 -3.56 -5.85
N ASP A 214 2.84 -4.48 -5.95
CA ASP A 214 2.61 -5.55 -4.96
C ASP A 214 3.83 -6.47 -4.84
N LEU A 215 4.44 -6.84 -5.97
CA LEU A 215 5.68 -7.65 -5.97
C LEU A 215 6.82 -6.93 -5.24
N ALA A 216 7.05 -5.64 -5.51
CA ALA A 216 8.09 -4.87 -4.83
C ALA A 216 7.80 -4.72 -3.33
N ALA A 217 6.54 -4.46 -2.96
CA ALA A 217 6.10 -4.37 -1.58
C ALA A 217 6.29 -5.68 -0.81
N LEU A 218 5.99 -6.84 -1.42
CA LEU A 218 6.25 -8.16 -0.85
C LEU A 218 7.75 -8.45 -0.68
N ASN A 219 8.61 -7.75 -1.41
CA ASN A 219 10.08 -7.75 -1.24
C ASN A 219 10.58 -6.63 -0.31
N LYS A 220 9.68 -5.99 0.45
CA LYS A 220 9.97 -4.86 1.36
C LYS A 220 10.58 -3.63 0.70
N VAL A 221 10.16 -3.38 -0.54
CA VAL A 221 10.45 -2.18 -1.31
C VAL A 221 9.13 -1.48 -1.58
N GLU A 222 8.61 -0.82 -0.55
CA GLU A 222 7.35 -0.08 -0.62
C GLU A 222 7.52 1.23 -1.43
N MET A 223 7.01 1.25 -2.67
CA MET A 223 7.12 2.39 -3.60
C MET A 223 5.83 3.24 -3.64
N LEU A 224 5.89 4.43 -4.26
CA LEU A 224 4.70 5.26 -4.44
C LEU A 224 3.78 4.69 -5.54
N PRO A 225 2.45 4.88 -5.46
CA PRO A 225 1.50 4.37 -6.46
C PRO A 225 1.77 4.87 -7.89
N TRP A 226 2.41 6.05 -8.02
CA TRP A 226 2.76 6.68 -9.29
C TRP A 226 4.23 6.48 -9.68
N ASP A 227 4.96 5.59 -9.02
CA ASP A 227 6.32 5.23 -9.41
C ASP A 227 6.31 4.17 -10.52
N VAL A 228 7.02 4.47 -11.60
CA VAL A 228 7.15 3.60 -12.76
C VAL A 228 8.61 3.26 -13.01
N TRP A 229 8.89 1.95 -13.14
CA TRP A 229 10.18 1.40 -13.50
C TRP A 229 10.00 0.05 -14.21
N GLY A 230 11.07 -0.43 -14.84
CA GLY A 230 11.11 -1.77 -15.43
C GLY A 230 10.08 -1.97 -16.55
N LEU A 231 9.48 -3.16 -16.59
CA LEU A 231 8.45 -3.55 -17.53
C LEU A 231 7.19 -2.73 -17.28
N GLY A 232 6.80 -1.95 -18.28
CA GLY A 232 5.56 -1.17 -18.31
C GLY A 232 4.64 -1.68 -19.41
N TRP A 233 3.34 -1.55 -19.17
CA TRP A 233 2.32 -1.63 -20.22
C TRP A 233 1.69 -0.25 -20.32
N GLU A 234 1.94 0.44 -21.44
CA GLU A 234 1.41 1.77 -21.71
C GLU A 234 0.38 1.71 -22.85
N PRO A 235 -0.90 2.00 -22.57
CA PRO A 235 -1.90 2.19 -23.63
C PRO A 235 -1.49 3.34 -24.58
N PRO A 236 -1.86 3.27 -25.88
CA PRO A 236 -2.77 2.30 -26.50
C PRO A 236 -2.08 1.01 -26.98
N GLU A 237 -0.80 0.81 -26.65
CA GLU A 237 -0.06 -0.37 -27.11
C GLU A 237 -0.63 -1.66 -26.50
N GLN A 238 -0.73 -2.68 -27.34
CA GLN A 238 -1.19 -3.99 -26.90
C GLN A 238 0.00 -4.77 -26.32
N PRO A 239 -0.19 -5.52 -25.22
CA PRO A 239 0.88 -6.25 -24.58
C PRO A 239 1.30 -7.42 -25.47
N THR A 240 2.59 -7.71 -25.50
CA THR A 240 3.09 -8.92 -26.18
C THR A 240 2.73 -10.15 -25.36
N SER A 241 2.70 -11.32 -26.00
CA SER A 241 2.51 -12.59 -25.28
C SER A 241 3.59 -12.85 -24.23
N GLU A 242 4.81 -12.37 -24.45
CA GLU A 242 5.93 -12.46 -23.50
C GLU A 242 5.75 -11.55 -22.29
N MET A 243 5.24 -10.33 -22.50
CA MET A 243 4.87 -9.42 -21.42
C MET A 243 3.77 -10.02 -20.56
N LEU A 244 2.71 -10.54 -21.19
CA LEU A 244 1.63 -11.23 -20.48
C LEU A 244 2.14 -12.42 -19.68
N ALA A 245 3.00 -13.26 -20.27
CA ALA A 245 3.58 -14.40 -19.57
C ALA A 245 4.46 -13.97 -18.38
N SER A 246 5.18 -12.86 -18.49
CA SER A 246 5.98 -12.29 -17.40
C SER A 246 5.10 -11.86 -16.22
N PHE A 247 3.97 -11.20 -16.50
CA PHE A 247 2.99 -10.83 -15.48
C PHE A 247 2.23 -12.04 -14.91
N ASP A 248 1.88 -13.03 -15.74
CA ASP A 248 1.26 -14.29 -15.30
C ASP A 248 2.16 -15.00 -14.26
N ALA A 249 3.48 -15.02 -14.48
CA ALA A 249 4.43 -15.63 -13.56
C ALA A 249 4.51 -14.91 -12.20
N ILE A 250 4.57 -13.57 -12.18
CA ILE A 250 4.61 -12.83 -10.91
C ILE A 250 3.25 -12.80 -10.21
N ALA A 251 2.14 -12.87 -10.94
CA ALA A 251 0.80 -13.01 -10.37
C ALA A 251 0.69 -14.33 -9.56
N ALA A 252 1.24 -15.43 -10.09
CA ALA A 252 1.26 -16.71 -9.38
C ALA A 252 2.01 -16.64 -8.04
N LEU A 253 3.13 -15.90 -7.99
CA LEU A 253 3.94 -15.72 -6.77
C LEU A 253 3.27 -14.81 -5.74
N THR A 254 2.60 -13.75 -6.18
CA THR A 254 2.00 -12.72 -5.30
C THR A 254 0.64 -13.14 -4.71
N VAL A 255 -0.02 -14.16 -5.28
CA VAL A 255 -1.26 -14.74 -4.77
C VAL A 255 -1.03 -15.59 -3.52
N ASP A 256 0.03 -16.39 -3.50
CA ASP A 256 0.43 -17.22 -2.34
C ASP A 256 1.91 -17.00 -1.97
N PRO A 257 2.25 -15.79 -1.48
CA PRO A 257 3.63 -15.41 -1.20
C PRO A 257 4.27 -16.23 -0.06
N ASP A 258 3.48 -16.88 0.80
CA ASP A 258 4.02 -17.66 1.92
C ASP A 258 4.50 -19.05 1.50
N HIS A 259 3.80 -19.66 0.53
CA HIS A 259 4.19 -20.95 -0.02
C HIS A 259 5.44 -20.84 -0.89
N GLY A 260 5.54 -19.78 -1.69
CA GLY A 260 6.62 -19.54 -2.64
C GLY A 260 7.56 -18.40 -2.25
N LEU A 261 7.83 -18.16 -0.95
CA LEU A 261 8.62 -17.01 -0.53
C LEU A 261 10.00 -16.96 -1.18
N ASP A 262 10.75 -18.06 -1.16
CA ASP A 262 12.10 -18.09 -1.75
C ASP A 262 12.03 -17.81 -3.25
N ASP A 263 11.09 -18.42 -3.97
CA ASP A 263 10.87 -18.17 -5.40
C ASP A 263 10.46 -16.71 -5.67
N LEU A 264 9.66 -16.10 -4.79
CA LEU A 264 9.24 -14.70 -4.89
C LEU A 264 10.41 -13.74 -4.71
N LEU A 265 11.26 -14.00 -3.72
CA LEU A 265 12.47 -13.20 -3.45
C LEU A 265 13.48 -13.36 -4.58
N ASP A 266 13.77 -14.60 -4.99
CA ASP A 266 14.70 -14.90 -6.08
C ASP A 266 14.20 -14.30 -7.40
N ARG A 267 12.90 -14.36 -7.68
CA ARG A 267 12.31 -13.77 -8.88
C ARG A 267 12.49 -12.25 -8.91
N TYR A 268 12.21 -11.57 -7.80
CA TYR A 268 12.35 -10.12 -7.73
C TYR A 268 13.81 -9.68 -7.83
N GLU A 269 14.74 -10.41 -7.20
CA GLU A 269 16.16 -10.09 -7.22
C GLU A 269 16.82 -10.37 -8.57
N SER A 270 16.38 -11.41 -9.29
CA SER A 270 17.00 -11.85 -10.54
C SER A 270 16.40 -11.24 -11.81
N ASP A 271 15.16 -10.72 -11.77
CA ASP A 271 14.51 -10.15 -12.96
C ASP A 271 14.64 -8.61 -13.01
N PRO A 272 15.51 -8.04 -13.87
CA PRO A 272 15.67 -6.60 -14.01
C PRO A 272 14.40 -5.91 -14.56
N SER A 273 13.46 -6.67 -15.13
CA SER A 273 12.17 -6.17 -15.61
C SER A 273 11.26 -5.76 -14.46
N PHE A 274 11.43 -6.29 -13.26
CA PHE A 274 10.59 -5.98 -12.11
C PHE A 274 11.34 -5.41 -10.92
N ARG A 275 12.64 -5.70 -10.81
CA ARG A 275 13.47 -5.22 -9.70
C ARG A 275 13.60 -3.70 -9.67
N MET A 276 13.33 -3.09 -8.53
CA MET A 276 13.57 -1.66 -8.32
C MET A 276 15.07 -1.37 -8.12
N ASN A 277 15.74 -0.88 -9.17
CA ASN A 277 17.19 -0.68 -9.23
C ASN A 277 17.64 0.78 -9.00
N GLY A 278 16.91 1.53 -8.17
CA GLY A 278 17.29 2.87 -7.70
C GLY A 278 16.89 4.08 -8.57
N THR A 279 16.27 3.90 -9.73
CA THR A 279 15.68 5.03 -10.50
C THR A 279 14.24 4.73 -10.90
N VAL A 280 13.35 5.68 -10.63
CA VAL A 280 11.94 5.66 -11.06
C VAL A 280 11.62 6.88 -11.92
N PHE A 281 10.57 6.78 -12.71
CA PHE A 281 9.82 7.95 -13.18
C PHE A 281 8.61 8.15 -12.28
N SER A 282 8.50 9.33 -11.66
CA SER A 282 7.34 9.70 -10.84
C SER A 282 6.30 10.36 -11.74
N VAL A 283 5.20 9.65 -12.04
CA VAL A 283 4.14 10.17 -12.93
C VAL A 283 3.50 11.43 -12.34
N ALA A 284 3.30 11.47 -11.02
CA ALA A 284 2.69 12.62 -10.35
C ALA A 284 3.56 13.89 -10.41
N LEU A 285 4.89 13.75 -10.50
CA LEU A 285 5.83 14.88 -10.57
C LEU A 285 6.35 15.14 -11.98
N GLY A 286 6.21 14.19 -12.91
CA GLY A 286 6.71 14.29 -14.28
C GLY A 286 8.23 14.27 -14.38
N GLU A 287 8.93 13.66 -13.42
CA GLU A 287 10.40 13.65 -13.36
C GLU A 287 10.98 12.30 -12.93
N HIS A 288 12.25 12.07 -13.26
CA HIS A 288 13.00 10.92 -12.76
C HIS A 288 13.56 11.20 -11.37
N GLN A 289 13.42 10.23 -10.47
CA GLN A 289 13.93 10.31 -9.10
C GLN A 289 14.88 9.15 -8.80
N GLN A 290 15.90 9.44 -8.00
CA GLN A 290 16.72 8.40 -7.37
C GLN A 290 16.00 7.90 -6.12
N VAL A 291 16.00 6.58 -5.93
CA VAL A 291 15.38 5.90 -4.78
C VAL A 291 16.45 5.10 -4.08
#